data_AF-A0A542IAN7-F1
#
_entry.id   AF-A0A542IAN7-F1
#
_cell.length_a   1.000
_cell.length_b   1.000
_cell.length_c   1.000
_cell.angle_alpha   90.00
_cell.angle_beta   90.00
_cell.angle_gamma   90.00
#
_symmetry.space_group_name_H-M   'P 1'
#
loop_
_entity.id
_entity.type
_entity.pdbx_description
1 polymer ?
#
loop_
_entity_poly.entity_id
_entity_poly.type
_entity_poly.pdbx_seq_one_letter_code
_entity_poly.pdbx_strand_id
1 'polypeptide(L)'
;MRTNQPTDPVSSTVNGIDRLIRNVQTGRFERSLSALTAAGALVTAAEIFLEHDKASFGNKWMWAPVALGPLGAAAGVAGVFSRRMAKTALPLASAAIIANGLQGTWLHLQGIRQKPGGLANLRYNLEMGPPLFAPLLVTLVGGMGVLASVLRREP
;
A
#
# COMPACT_ATOMS: atom_id res chain seq x y z
N MET A 1 5.05 -44.36 44.02
CA MET A 1 6.05 -43.52 43.33
C MET A 1 5.32 -42.59 42.37
N ARG A 2 5.19 -41.31 42.71
CA ARG A 2 4.71 -40.26 41.79
C ARG A 2 5.95 -39.71 41.08
N THR A 3 6.01 -39.84 39.75
CA THR A 3 7.03 -39.18 38.94
C THR A 3 6.63 -37.72 38.80
N ASN A 4 7.41 -36.83 39.42
CA ASN A 4 7.34 -35.40 39.16
C ASN A 4 7.78 -35.17 37.71
N GLN A 5 6.84 -34.81 36.84
CA GLN A 5 7.16 -34.17 35.57
C GLN A 5 7.73 -32.77 35.90
N PRO A 6 8.89 -32.37 35.33
CA PRO A 6 9.34 -31.00 35.44
C PRO A 6 8.30 -30.10 34.78
N THR A 7 7.62 -29.27 35.57
CA THR A 7 6.88 -28.14 35.04
C THR A 7 7.90 -27.14 34.52
N ASP A 8 8.15 -27.12 33.22
CA ASP A 8 9.05 -26.15 32.59
C ASP A 8 8.62 -24.72 32.99
N PRO A 9 9.45 -23.98 33.73
CA PRO A 9 9.05 -22.71 34.35
C PRO A 9 9.16 -21.51 33.40
N VAL A 10 9.27 -21.75 32.09
CA VAL A 10 9.37 -20.68 31.09
C VAL A 10 8.31 -20.92 30.02
N SER A 11 7.06 -20.83 30.42
CA SER A 11 6.02 -20.30 29.52
C SER A 11 6.44 -18.88 29.18
N SER A 12 7.36 -18.73 28.22
CA SER A 12 7.74 -17.43 27.68
C SER A 12 6.45 -16.75 27.25
N THR A 13 6.10 -15.66 27.94
CA THR A 13 5.14 -14.70 27.43
C THR A 13 5.65 -14.31 26.07
N VAL A 14 5.08 -14.90 25.02
CA VAL A 14 5.30 -14.46 23.66
C VAL A 14 4.76 -13.04 23.64
N ASN A 15 5.65 -12.05 23.71
CA ASN A 15 5.23 -10.67 23.52
C ASN A 15 4.67 -10.58 22.11
N GLY A 16 3.64 -9.76 21.88
CA GLY A 16 3.05 -9.58 20.55
C GLY A 16 4.10 -9.24 19.49
N ILE A 17 5.15 -8.53 19.90
CA ILE A 17 6.34 -8.20 19.09
C ILE A 17 7.13 -9.46 18.68
N ASP A 18 7.36 -10.41 19.59
CA ASP A 18 8.11 -11.64 19.28
C ASP A 18 7.35 -12.50 18.25
N ARG A 19 6.02 -12.53 18.33
CA ARG A 19 5.18 -13.18 17.32
C ARG A 19 5.28 -12.46 15.97
N LEU A 20 5.26 -11.13 15.97
CA LEU A 20 5.43 -10.33 14.75
C LEU A 20 6.80 -10.57 14.11
N ILE A 21 7.88 -10.55 14.89
CA ILE A 21 9.25 -10.80 14.42
C ILE A 21 9.35 -12.20 13.81
N ARG A 22 8.85 -13.24 14.48
CA ARG A 22 8.84 -14.60 13.92
C ARG A 22 8.01 -14.70 12.64
N ASN A 23 6.89 -13.97 12.58
CA ASN A 23 6.11 -13.87 11.35
C ASN A 23 6.92 -13.23 10.22
N VAL A 24 7.70 -12.16 10.48
CA VAL A 24 8.56 -11.50 9.47
C VAL A 24 9.60 -12.48 8.97
N GLN A 25 10.36 -13.06 9.92
CA GLN A 25 11.47 -13.97 9.64
C GLN A 25 11.04 -15.20 8.84
N THR A 26 9.78 -15.61 9.00
CA THR A 26 9.23 -16.79 8.31
C THR A 26 8.27 -16.42 7.18
N GLY A 27 8.24 -15.16 6.74
CA GLY A 27 7.44 -14.68 5.61
C GLY A 27 5.92 -14.84 5.78
N ARG A 28 5.41 -14.78 7.02
CA ARG A 28 3.98 -14.83 7.37
C ARG A 28 3.44 -13.41 7.54
N PHE A 29 3.19 -12.71 6.44
CA PHE A 29 2.80 -11.29 6.45
C PHE A 29 1.57 -10.97 5.58
N GLU A 30 0.84 -11.99 5.09
CA GLU A 30 -0.30 -11.83 4.18
C GLU A 30 -1.43 -10.94 4.75
N ARG A 31 -1.93 -11.22 5.96
CA ARG A 31 -3.00 -10.45 6.61
C ARG A 31 -2.52 -9.05 6.95
N SER A 32 -1.32 -8.92 7.50
CA SER A 32 -0.76 -7.61 7.89
C SER A 32 -0.59 -6.71 6.67
N LEU A 33 -0.02 -7.23 5.57
CA LEU A 33 0.12 -6.47 4.33
C LEU A 33 -1.23 -6.23 3.64
N SER A 34 -2.19 -7.15 3.74
CA SER A 34 -3.57 -6.91 3.25
C SER A 34 -4.22 -5.75 4.01
N ALA A 35 -4.05 -5.69 5.34
CA ALA A 35 -4.57 -4.60 6.17
C ALA A 35 -3.85 -3.27 5.88
N LEU A 36 -2.53 -3.28 5.74
CA LEU A 36 -1.74 -2.10 5.36
C LEU A 36 -2.09 -1.61 3.95
N THR A 37 -2.37 -2.52 3.01
CA THR A 37 -2.88 -2.15 1.68
C THR A 37 -4.23 -1.45 1.81
N ALA A 38 -5.14 -1.96 2.65
CA ALA A 38 -6.45 -1.34 2.83
C ALA A 38 -6.36 0.05 3.46
N ALA A 39 -5.62 0.18 4.57
CA ALA A 39 -5.43 1.46 5.25
C ALA A 39 -4.68 2.46 4.36
N GLY A 40 -3.60 2.00 3.72
CA GLY A 40 -2.83 2.80 2.77
C GLY A 40 -3.65 3.27 1.58
N ALA A 41 -4.55 2.43 1.06
CA ALA A 41 -5.42 2.80 -0.05
C ALA A 41 -6.45 3.87 0.36
N LEU A 42 -7.00 3.81 1.57
CA LEU A 42 -7.92 4.85 2.07
C LEU A 42 -7.21 6.19 2.32
N VAL A 43 -6.05 6.15 2.97
CA VAL A 43 -5.25 7.36 3.25
C VAL A 43 -4.82 8.02 1.95
N THR A 44 -4.21 7.26 1.04
CA THR A 44 -3.76 7.82 -0.23
C THR A 44 -4.93 8.29 -1.09
N ALA A 45 -6.09 7.64 -1.08
CA ALA A 45 -7.27 8.13 -1.79
C ALA A 45 -7.76 9.49 -1.30
N ALA A 46 -7.75 9.70 0.03
CA ALA A 46 -8.10 10.99 0.62
C ALA A 46 -7.08 12.07 0.23
N GLU A 47 -5.79 11.77 0.34
CA GLU A 47 -4.72 12.69 -0.09
C GLU A 47 -4.83 13.03 -1.58
N ILE A 48 -5.01 12.02 -2.44
CA ILE A 48 -5.19 12.20 -3.88
C ILE A 48 -6.39 13.09 -4.17
N PHE A 49 -7.54 12.83 -3.52
CA PHE A 49 -8.73 13.64 -3.71
C PHE A 49 -8.45 15.11 -3.38
N LEU A 50 -7.84 15.39 -2.22
CA LEU A 50 -7.53 16.76 -1.79
C LEU A 50 -6.52 17.44 -2.72
N GLU A 51 -5.45 16.75 -3.13
CA GLU A 51 -4.45 17.31 -4.04
C GLU A 51 -5.01 17.55 -5.44
N HIS A 52 -5.86 16.65 -5.94
CA HIS A 52 -6.50 16.81 -7.23
C HIS A 52 -7.61 17.86 -7.22
N ASP A 53 -8.30 18.05 -6.09
CA ASP A 53 -9.27 19.13 -5.88
C ASP A 53 -8.59 20.51 -5.88
N LYS A 54 -7.44 20.64 -5.19
CA LYS A 54 -6.60 21.85 -5.27
C LYS A 54 -6.16 22.16 -6.70
N ALA A 55 -5.98 21.13 -7.53
CA ALA A 55 -5.67 21.23 -8.96
C ALA A 55 -6.93 21.25 -9.86
N SER A 56 -8.12 21.44 -9.27
CA SER A 56 -9.43 21.57 -9.94
C SER A 56 -9.84 20.39 -10.83
N PHE A 57 -9.27 19.20 -10.62
CA PHE A 57 -9.53 18.01 -11.44
C PHE A 57 -9.50 18.30 -12.97
N GLY A 58 -8.55 19.12 -13.42
CA GLY A 58 -8.49 19.60 -14.81
C GLY A 58 -8.39 18.52 -15.90
N ASN A 59 -8.11 17.27 -15.52
CA ASN A 59 -8.16 16.10 -16.39
C ASN A 59 -9.05 15.01 -15.78
N LYS A 60 -9.99 14.44 -16.55
CA LYS A 60 -10.87 13.34 -16.10
C LYS A 60 -10.10 12.13 -15.55
N TRP A 61 -8.90 11.86 -16.06
CA TRP A 61 -8.03 10.80 -15.57
C TRP A 61 -7.58 10.97 -14.11
N MET A 62 -7.67 12.18 -13.54
CA MET A 62 -7.38 12.45 -12.14
C MET A 62 -8.36 11.74 -11.18
N TRP A 63 -9.52 11.29 -11.66
CA TRP A 63 -10.47 10.51 -10.86
C TRP A 63 -10.12 9.02 -10.76
N ALA A 64 -9.31 8.49 -11.69
CA ALA A 64 -8.90 7.09 -11.66
C ALA A 64 -8.19 6.69 -10.35
N PRO A 65 -7.16 7.42 -9.87
CA PRO A 65 -6.53 7.10 -8.59
C PRO A 65 -7.48 7.23 -7.40
N VAL A 66 -8.44 8.16 -7.44
CA VAL A 66 -9.45 8.31 -6.37
C VAL A 66 -10.36 7.08 -6.30
N ALA A 67 -10.82 6.57 -7.44
CA ALA A 67 -11.68 5.39 -7.50
C ALA A 67 -10.94 4.09 -7.13
N LEU A 68 -9.65 3.99 -7.45
CA LEU A 68 -8.84 2.83 -7.09
C LEU A 68 -8.61 2.69 -5.59
N GLY A 69 -8.69 3.79 -4.83
CA GLY A 69 -8.62 3.80 -3.37
C GLY A 69 -9.62 2.87 -2.68
N PRO A 70 -10.94 3.13 -2.81
CA PRO A 70 -11.99 2.26 -2.26
C PRO A 70 -11.91 0.81 -2.77
N LEU A 71 -11.51 0.61 -4.04
CA LEU A 71 -11.32 -0.74 -4.59
C LEU A 71 -10.17 -1.48 -3.90
N GLY A 72 -9.03 -0.82 -3.72
CA GLY A 72 -7.89 -1.34 -2.96
C GLY A 72 -8.24 -1.62 -1.50
N ALA A 73 -8.99 -0.71 -0.87
CA ALA A 73 -9.48 -0.86 0.49
C ALA A 73 -10.37 -2.10 0.64
N ALA A 74 -11.36 -2.26 -0.23
CA ALA A 74 -12.26 -3.41 -0.21
C ALA A 74 -11.50 -4.72 -0.45
N ALA A 75 -10.57 -4.74 -1.42
CA ALA A 75 -9.76 -5.92 -1.71
C ALA A 75 -8.81 -6.28 -0.56
N GLY A 76 -8.18 -5.29 0.09
CA GLY A 76 -7.33 -5.47 1.27
C GLY A 76 -8.11 -6.00 2.47
N VAL A 77 -9.26 -5.40 2.80
CA VAL A 77 -10.16 -5.90 3.85
C VAL A 77 -10.59 -7.34 3.56
N ALA A 78 -11.03 -7.62 2.32
CA ALA A 78 -11.38 -8.97 1.91
C ALA A 78 -10.20 -9.95 2.06
N GLY A 79 -8.97 -9.53 1.74
CA GLY A 79 -7.75 -10.32 1.92
C GLY A 79 -7.43 -10.65 3.38
N VAL A 80 -7.64 -9.70 4.30
CA VAL A 80 -7.50 -9.93 5.74
C VAL A 80 -8.40 -11.08 6.21
N PHE A 81 -9.66 -11.11 5.76
CA PHE A 81 -10.63 -12.09 6.23
C PHE A 81 -10.68 -13.38 5.39
N SER A 82 -10.25 -13.35 4.13
CA SER A 82 -10.33 -14.49 3.20
C SER A 82 -9.01 -14.76 2.50
N ARG A 83 -8.48 -15.97 2.70
CA ARG A 83 -7.29 -16.45 1.98
C ARG A 83 -7.52 -16.46 0.46
N ARG A 84 -8.72 -16.85 0.02
CA ARG A 84 -9.06 -16.85 -1.41
C ARG A 84 -8.93 -15.44 -1.98
N MET A 85 -9.51 -14.44 -1.31
CA MET A 85 -9.47 -13.05 -1.76
C MET A 85 -8.06 -12.46 -1.75
N ALA A 86 -7.24 -12.81 -0.75
CA ALA A 86 -5.83 -12.43 -0.70
C ALA A 86 -5.02 -12.98 -1.88
N LYS A 87 -5.45 -14.10 -2.48
CA LYS A 87 -4.79 -14.74 -3.63
C LYS A 87 -5.45 -14.46 -4.99
N THR A 88 -6.60 -13.79 -5.01
CA THR A 88 -7.33 -13.48 -6.25
C THR A 88 -7.60 -11.99 -6.41
N ALA A 89 -8.49 -11.41 -5.61
CA ALA A 89 -8.93 -10.02 -5.77
C ALA A 89 -7.85 -9.02 -5.37
N LEU A 90 -7.14 -9.27 -4.26
CA LEU A 90 -6.09 -8.39 -3.78
C LEU A 90 -4.96 -8.16 -4.80
N PRO A 91 -4.33 -9.18 -5.40
CA PRO A 91 -3.27 -8.95 -6.38
C PRO A 91 -3.77 -8.25 -7.64
N LEU A 92 -5.01 -8.50 -8.08
CA LEU A 92 -5.59 -7.81 -9.24
C LEU A 92 -5.81 -6.32 -8.97
N ALA A 93 -6.44 -5.99 -7.85
CA ALA A 93 -6.62 -4.59 -7.44
C ALA A 93 -5.27 -3.90 -7.23
N SER A 94 -4.32 -4.59 -6.62
CA SER A 94 -2.97 -4.09 -6.34
C SER A 94 -2.17 -3.83 -7.62
N ALA A 95 -2.28 -4.70 -8.62
CA ALA A 95 -1.66 -4.49 -9.93
C ALA A 95 -2.24 -3.27 -10.65
N ALA A 96 -3.56 -3.06 -10.56
CA ALA A 96 -4.20 -1.85 -11.10
C ALA A 96 -3.72 -0.57 -10.39
N ILE A 97 -3.58 -0.62 -9.06
CA ILE A 97 -3.02 0.47 -8.24
C ILE A 97 -1.57 0.78 -8.63
N ILE A 98 -0.71 -0.25 -8.80
CA ILE A 98 0.67 -0.09 -9.28
C ILE A 98 0.69 0.56 -10.67
N ALA A 99 -0.10 0.03 -11.61
CA ALA A 99 -0.15 0.55 -12.97
C ALA A 99 -0.57 2.02 -12.99
N ASN A 100 -1.57 2.39 -12.19
CA ASN A 100 -2.03 3.77 -12.09
C ASN A 100 -1.03 4.69 -11.35
N GLY A 101 -0.35 4.19 -10.31
CA GLY A 101 0.70 4.94 -9.63
C GLY A 101 1.91 5.22 -10.53
N LEU A 102 2.34 4.24 -11.33
CA LEU A 102 3.39 4.44 -12.34
C LEU A 102 2.95 5.43 -13.43
N GLN A 103 1.71 5.29 -13.92
CA GLN A 103 1.13 6.24 -14.87
C GLN A 103 1.07 7.66 -14.30
N GLY A 104 0.60 7.82 -13.06
CA GLY A 104 0.54 9.10 -12.35
C GLY A 104 1.92 9.72 -12.19
N THR A 105 2.93 8.92 -11.86
CA THR A 105 4.33 9.38 -11.74
C THR A 105 4.83 9.95 -13.05
N TRP A 106 4.56 9.25 -14.16
CA TRP A 106 4.90 9.74 -15.50
C TRP A 106 4.16 11.05 -15.81
N LEU A 107 2.84 11.11 -15.58
CA LEU A 107 2.05 12.31 -15.85
C LEU A 107 2.50 13.51 -15.00
N HIS A 108 2.82 13.30 -13.73
CA HIS A 108 3.33 14.34 -12.82
C HIS A 108 4.70 14.85 -13.28
N LEU A 109 5.60 13.96 -13.71
CA LEU A 109 6.88 14.36 -14.29
C LEU A 109 6.69 15.21 -15.56
N GLN A 110 5.74 14.85 -16.41
CA GLN A 110 5.43 15.64 -17.61
C GLN A 110 4.87 17.02 -17.24
N GLY A 111 4.01 17.11 -16.21
CA GLY A 111 3.52 18.38 -15.68
C GLY A 111 4.64 19.27 -15.11
N ILE A 112 5.61 18.69 -14.41
CA ILE A 112 6.82 19.38 -13.93
C ILE A 112 7.64 19.93 -15.11
N ARG A 113 7.81 19.13 -16.17
CA ARG A 113 8.56 19.52 -17.38
C ARG A 113 7.91 20.66 -18.17
N GLN A 114 6.59 20.78 -18.09
CA GLN A 114 5.81 21.81 -18.80
C GLN A 114 5.81 23.17 -18.09
N LYS A 115 6.31 23.24 -16.85
CA LYS A 115 6.43 24.52 -16.14
C LYS A 115 7.53 25.42 -16.71
N PRO A 116 7.48 26.74 -16.45
CA PRO A 116 8.49 27.68 -16.91
C PRO A 116 9.93 27.26 -16.58
N GLY A 117 10.81 27.32 -17.57
CA GLY A 117 12.21 26.86 -17.48
C GLY A 117 12.39 25.33 -17.46
N GLY A 118 11.30 24.56 -17.53
CA GLY A 118 11.32 23.09 -17.65
C GLY A 118 12.24 22.41 -16.63
N LEU A 119 13.09 21.50 -17.11
CA LEU A 119 14.04 20.77 -16.26
C LEU A 119 15.24 21.61 -15.81
N ALA A 120 15.54 22.74 -16.46
CA ALA A 120 16.61 23.62 -16.00
C ALA A 120 16.24 24.26 -14.63
N ASN A 121 14.94 24.43 -14.36
CA ASN A 121 14.39 24.91 -13.09
C ASN A 121 13.80 23.78 -12.23
N LEU A 122 14.34 22.55 -12.32
CA LEU A 122 13.75 21.36 -11.70
C LEU A 122 13.48 21.52 -10.19
N ARG A 123 14.40 22.13 -9.42
CA ARG A 123 14.21 22.31 -7.97
C ARG A 123 12.95 23.09 -7.65
N TYR A 124 12.74 24.22 -8.33
CA TYR A 124 11.55 25.05 -8.18
C TYR A 124 10.30 24.34 -8.70
N ASN A 125 10.41 23.68 -9.87
CA ASN A 125 9.27 23.01 -10.49
C ASN A 125 8.84 21.73 -9.78
N LEU A 126 9.71 21.10 -8.98
CA LEU A 126 9.34 19.99 -8.10
C LEU A 126 8.46 20.45 -6.93
N GLU A 127 8.72 21.63 -6.39
CA GLU A 127 7.95 22.20 -5.26
C GLU A 127 6.64 22.83 -5.75
N MET A 128 6.70 23.58 -6.85
CA MET A 128 5.54 24.31 -7.37
C MET A 128 4.67 23.48 -8.33
N GLY A 129 5.13 22.29 -8.72
CA GLY A 129 4.48 21.40 -9.68
C GLY A 129 3.65 20.30 -9.05
N PRO A 130 3.06 19.42 -9.90
CA PRO A 130 2.37 18.24 -9.41
C PRO A 130 3.30 17.42 -8.49
N PRO A 131 2.80 16.91 -7.36
CA PRO A 131 3.65 16.24 -6.38
C PRO A 131 4.16 14.91 -6.92
N LEU A 132 5.44 14.82 -7.29
CA LEU A 132 6.00 13.64 -7.97
C LEU A 132 5.95 12.36 -7.11
N PHE A 133 6.08 12.49 -5.79
CA PHE A 133 6.16 11.35 -4.88
C PHE A 133 4.79 10.78 -4.48
N ALA A 134 3.71 11.55 -4.60
CA ALA A 134 2.36 11.08 -4.29
C ALA A 134 1.95 9.83 -5.12
N PRO A 135 2.09 9.81 -6.46
CA PRO A 135 1.77 8.60 -7.24
C PRO A 135 2.77 7.45 -7.04
N LEU A 136 4.00 7.71 -6.57
CA LEU A 136 4.92 6.65 -6.14
C LEU A 136 4.46 6.00 -4.83
N LEU A 137 3.91 6.78 -3.89
CA LEU A 137 3.31 6.24 -2.67
C LEU A 137 2.11 5.33 -2.98
N VAL A 138 1.28 5.71 -3.95
CA VAL A 138 0.20 4.84 -4.47
C VAL A 138 0.77 3.51 -5.00
N THR A 139 1.89 3.57 -5.72
CA THR A 139 2.58 2.36 -6.22
C THR A 139 3.05 1.46 -5.06
N LEU A 140 3.58 2.05 -3.98
CA LEU A 140 3.97 1.31 -2.78
C LEU A 140 2.77 0.60 -2.12
N VAL A 141 1.61 1.28 -2.05
CA VAL A 141 0.37 0.69 -1.52
C VAL A 141 -0.04 -0.55 -2.31
N GLY A 142 -0.03 -0.47 -3.65
CA GLY A 142 -0.26 -1.65 -4.49
C GLY A 142 0.83 -2.71 -4.32
N GLY A 143 2.10 -2.30 -4.16
CA GLY A 143 3.22 -3.21 -3.89
C GLY A 143 2.98 -4.08 -2.65
N MET A 144 2.47 -3.49 -1.56
CA MET A 144 2.12 -4.25 -0.36
C MET A 144 1.08 -5.33 -0.62
N GLY A 145 0.06 -5.06 -1.44
CA GLY A 145 -0.99 -6.02 -1.73
C GLY A 145 -0.54 -7.16 -2.67
N VAL A 146 0.38 -6.88 -3.60
CA VAL A 146 1.06 -7.94 -4.37
C VAL A 146 1.95 -8.80 -3.46
N LEU A 147 2.70 -8.18 -2.55
CA LEU A 147 3.52 -8.94 -1.59
C LEU A 147 2.66 -9.81 -0.67
N ALA A 148 1.51 -9.29 -0.21
CA ALA A 148 0.54 -10.06 0.56
C ALA A 148 0.10 -11.33 -0.21
N SER A 149 -0.12 -11.23 -1.52
CA SER A 149 -0.61 -12.36 -2.32
C SER A 149 0.43 -13.46 -2.52
N VAL A 150 1.73 -13.20 -2.35
CA VAL A 150 2.78 -14.24 -2.47
C VAL A 150 3.27 -14.75 -1.11
N LEU A 151 3.10 -13.98 -0.03
CA LEU A 151 3.53 -14.36 1.31
C LEU A 151 2.57 -15.35 1.99
N ARG A 152 3.03 -15.95 3.09
CA ARG A 152 2.25 -16.91 3.87
C ARG A 152 1.28 -16.17 4.79
N ARG A 153 0.18 -16.83 5.12
CA ARG A 153 -0.82 -16.32 6.05
C ARG A 153 -0.37 -16.43 7.50
N GLU A 154 -0.57 -15.36 8.26
CA GLU A 154 -0.47 -15.36 9.71
C GLU A 154 -1.50 -16.33 10.29
N PRO A 155 -1.15 -17.07 11.36
CA PRO A 155 -2.10 -17.89 12.10
C PRO A 155 -3.20 -17.04 12.72
#